data_AF-A0A9J6N3K2-F1
#
_entry.id   AF-A0A9J6N3K2-F1
#
_cell.length_a   1.000
_cell.length_b   1.000
_cell.length_c   1.000
_cell.angle_alpha   90.00
_cell.angle_beta   90.00
_cell.angle_gamma   90.00
#
_symmetry.space_group_name_H-M   'P 1'
#
loop_
_entity.id
_entity.type
_entity.pdbx_description
1 polymer ?
#
loop_
_entity_poly.entity_id
_entity_poly.type
_entity_poly.pdbx_seq_one_letter_code
_entity_poly.pdbx_strand_id
1 'polypeptide(L)'
;LDDLSLEYDNVGTVIQAYFHQAMDYLEKYKNYRIRLVKGAYKEPAEIAYQDKKDIDANYIKLIEWHLLNGKFTSIATHDHRIINHVKEFVKLNNIPNDKFEFQMLYGFRKELQLKLAKEGFNFCTYVPFGNDWYGYFMRRLAERPQNLNLVAKQVFNKKTNTILGVAAGAFILGRVTRGNNNKRK
;
A
#
# COMPACT_ATOMS: atom_id res chain seq x y z
N LEU A 1 -17.58 -0.96 15.62
CA LEU A 1 -17.88 -2.37 15.26
C LEU A 1 -18.91 -2.90 16.23
N ASP A 2 -18.67 -2.74 17.53
CA ASP A 2 -19.61 -3.05 18.61
C ASP A 2 -21.05 -2.60 18.29
N ASP A 3 -21.26 -1.31 17.97
CA ASP A 3 -22.61 -0.79 17.66
C ASP A 3 -23.19 -1.34 16.35
N LEU A 4 -22.45 -1.23 15.23
CA LEU A 4 -22.94 -1.65 13.91
C LEU A 4 -23.26 -3.14 13.85
N SER A 5 -22.57 -3.97 14.63
CA SER A 5 -22.80 -5.41 14.64
C SER A 5 -24.07 -5.85 15.36
N LEU A 6 -24.74 -4.94 16.07
CA LEU A 6 -26.06 -5.20 16.65
C LEU A 6 -27.15 -5.28 15.58
N GLU A 7 -26.97 -4.58 14.46
CA GLU A 7 -27.97 -4.49 13.38
C GLU A 7 -27.55 -5.22 12.10
N TYR A 8 -26.25 -5.38 11.84
CA TYR A 8 -25.73 -5.91 10.59
C TYR A 8 -24.76 -7.08 10.80
N ASP A 9 -24.90 -8.13 10.00
CA ASP A 9 -24.06 -9.35 10.04
C ASP A 9 -22.89 -9.35 9.04
N ASN A 10 -22.85 -8.34 8.16
CA ASN A 10 -21.91 -8.19 7.05
C ASN A 10 -20.86 -7.08 7.29
N VAL A 11 -20.63 -6.71 8.55
CA VAL A 11 -19.63 -5.71 8.94
C VAL A 11 -18.29 -6.34 9.32
N GLY A 12 -17.22 -5.62 8.99
CA GLY A 12 -15.85 -5.97 9.35
C GLY A 12 -15.04 -4.72 9.64
N THR A 13 -13.78 -4.89 10.05
CA THR A 13 -12.89 -3.77 10.33
C THR A 13 -11.46 -4.05 9.87
N VAL A 14 -10.60 -3.04 10.01
CA VAL A 14 -9.17 -3.10 9.70
C VAL A 14 -8.36 -3.08 10.99
N ILE A 15 -7.35 -3.92 11.09
CA ILE A 15 -6.35 -3.89 12.17
C ILE A 15 -4.96 -3.73 11.56
N GLN A 16 -4.17 -2.83 12.15
CA GLN A 16 -2.87 -2.40 11.65
C GLN A 16 -1.75 -3.01 12.50
N ALA A 17 -0.90 -3.82 11.90
CA ALA A 17 0.12 -4.60 12.60
C ALA A 17 1.28 -3.78 13.17
N TYR A 18 1.46 -2.54 12.74
CA TYR A 18 2.46 -1.66 13.34
C TYR A 18 2.12 -1.19 14.76
N PHE A 19 0.88 -1.36 15.25
CA PHE A 19 0.52 -0.93 16.61
C PHE A 19 0.85 -2.00 17.65
N HIS A 20 1.31 -1.57 18.82
CA HIS A 20 1.64 -2.47 19.94
C HIS A 20 0.41 -3.26 20.42
N GLN A 21 -0.77 -2.64 20.40
CA GLN A 21 -2.05 -3.22 20.84
C GLN A 21 -2.79 -4.01 19.76
N ALA A 22 -2.17 -4.24 18.59
CA ALA A 22 -2.85 -4.87 17.46
C ALA A 22 -3.40 -6.26 17.79
N MET A 23 -2.70 -7.04 18.64
CA MET A 23 -3.16 -8.36 19.07
C MET A 23 -4.40 -8.26 19.96
N ASP A 24 -4.44 -7.32 20.92
CA ASP A 24 -5.58 -7.14 21.82
C ASP A 24 -6.88 -6.86 21.03
N TYR A 25 -6.78 -5.99 20.02
CA TYR A 25 -7.92 -5.71 19.13
C TYR A 25 -8.28 -6.92 18.25
N LEU A 26 -7.28 -7.67 17.80
CA LEU A 26 -7.50 -8.86 16.98
C LEU A 26 -8.22 -9.95 17.77
N GLU A 27 -7.85 -10.14 19.03
CA GLU A 27 -8.51 -11.05 19.97
C GLU A 27 -9.94 -10.61 20.26
N LYS A 28 -10.15 -9.31 20.55
CA LYS A 28 -11.48 -8.74 20.79
C LYS A 28 -12.43 -8.96 19.60
N TYR A 29 -11.94 -8.77 18.38
CA TYR A 29 -12.77 -8.79 17.17
C TYR A 29 -12.60 -10.05 16.31
N LYS A 30 -12.04 -11.14 16.85
CA LYS A 30 -11.75 -12.37 16.10
C LYS A 30 -12.95 -12.99 15.39
N ASN A 31 -14.16 -12.78 15.91
CA ASN A 31 -15.41 -13.32 15.36
C ASN A 31 -15.96 -12.50 14.17
N TYR A 32 -15.24 -11.48 13.71
CA TYR A 32 -15.62 -10.66 12.56
C TYR A 32 -14.67 -10.89 11.38
N ARG A 33 -15.05 -10.37 10.21
CA ARG A 33 -14.11 -10.28 9.08
C ARG A 33 -13.09 -9.19 9.39
N ILE A 34 -11.82 -9.57 9.53
CA ILE A 34 -10.74 -8.63 9.84
C ILE A 34 -9.81 -8.50 8.65
N ARG A 35 -9.63 -7.26 8.21
CA ARG A 35 -8.58 -6.88 7.25
C ARG A 35 -7.31 -6.55 8.01
N LEU A 36 -6.28 -7.38 7.83
CA LEU A 36 -4.95 -7.11 8.38
C LEU A 36 -4.14 -6.30 7.36
N VAL A 37 -3.54 -5.20 7.82
CA VAL A 37 -2.58 -4.38 7.07
C VAL A 37 -1.36 -4.09 7.94
N LYS A 38 -0.25 -3.62 7.36
CA LYS A 38 0.90 -3.15 8.15
C LYS A 38 0.60 -1.83 8.87
N GLY A 39 0.17 -0.82 8.11
CA GLY A 39 -0.05 0.55 8.57
C GLY A 39 0.24 1.52 7.42
N ALA A 40 -0.38 2.69 7.43
CA ALA A 40 -0.31 3.65 6.31
C ALA A 40 0.07 5.08 6.74
N TYR A 41 0.27 5.31 8.04
CA TYR A 41 0.51 6.62 8.62
C TYR A 41 1.82 6.64 9.40
N LYS A 42 2.33 7.84 9.67
CA LYS A 42 3.49 8.03 10.53
C LYS A 42 3.01 8.21 11.96
N GLU A 43 3.24 7.20 12.78
CA GLU A 43 2.80 7.16 14.17
C GLU A 43 4.00 7.27 15.13
N PRO A 44 3.78 7.80 16.34
CA PRO A 44 4.84 7.93 17.34
C PRO A 44 5.21 6.54 17.92
N ALA A 45 6.46 6.40 18.39
CA ALA A 45 7.03 5.10 18.78
C ALA A 45 6.36 4.48 20.03
N GLU A 46 5.74 5.34 20.83
CA GLU A 46 4.99 5.01 22.04
C GLU A 46 3.80 4.09 21.75
N ILE A 47 3.23 4.18 20.53
CA ILE A 47 2.06 3.37 20.14
C ILE A 47 2.35 2.40 18.99
N ALA A 48 3.42 2.63 18.22
CA ALA A 48 3.71 1.85 17.02
C ALA A 48 5.19 1.45 16.88
N TYR A 49 5.41 0.22 16.42
CA TYR A 49 6.70 -0.25 15.92
C TYR A 49 7.18 0.66 14.79
N GLN A 50 8.47 1.03 14.85
CA GLN A 50 9.11 1.91 13.87
C GLN A 50 9.96 1.12 12.87
N ASP A 51 10.56 0.00 13.32
CA ASP A 51 11.38 -0.83 12.46
C ASP A 51 10.53 -1.73 11.56
N LYS A 52 10.95 -1.83 10.30
CA LYS A 52 10.23 -2.61 9.29
C LYS A 52 10.22 -4.11 9.61
N LYS A 53 11.29 -4.67 10.18
CA LYS A 53 11.35 -6.10 10.53
C LYS A 53 10.39 -6.40 11.66
N ASP A 54 10.30 -5.53 12.66
CA ASP A 54 9.35 -5.69 13.77
C ASP A 54 7.90 -5.62 13.27
N ILE A 55 7.59 -4.67 12.37
CA ILE A 55 6.27 -4.59 11.73
C ILE A 55 5.98 -5.85 10.89
N ASP A 56 6.94 -6.31 10.08
CA ASP A 56 6.78 -7.51 9.26
C ASP A 56 6.55 -8.75 10.15
N ALA A 57 7.29 -8.88 11.25
CA ALA A 57 7.17 -9.99 12.20
C ALA A 57 5.83 -9.97 12.93
N ASN A 58 5.40 -8.82 13.45
CA ASN A 58 4.11 -8.70 14.11
C ASN A 58 2.96 -8.93 13.11
N TYR A 59 3.10 -8.49 11.85
CA TYR A 59 2.10 -8.75 10.82
C TYR A 59 1.93 -10.24 10.53
N ILE A 60 3.03 -11.00 10.42
CA ILE A 60 2.96 -12.46 10.28
C ILE A 60 2.30 -13.09 11.51
N LYS A 61 2.73 -12.71 12.72
CA LYS A 61 2.16 -13.20 13.97
C LYS A 61 0.63 -13.01 14.03
N LEU A 62 0.14 -11.83 13.66
CA LEU A 62 -1.30 -11.51 13.64
C LEU A 62 -2.05 -12.32 12.58
N ILE A 63 -1.46 -12.49 11.38
CA ILE A 63 -2.07 -13.29 10.32
C ILE A 63 -2.22 -14.74 10.76
N GLU A 64 -1.14 -15.36 11.25
CA GLU A 64 -1.15 -16.75 11.70
C GLU A 64 -2.19 -16.96 12.81
N TRP A 65 -2.20 -16.06 13.80
CA TRP A 65 -3.14 -16.14 14.89
C TRP A 65 -4.59 -16.04 14.41
N HIS A 66 -4.92 -15.08 13.54
CA HIS A 66 -6.31 -14.92 13.06
C HIS A 66 -6.74 -16.03 12.10
N LEU A 67 -5.81 -16.60 11.33
CA LEU A 67 -6.09 -17.76 10.49
C LEU A 67 -6.46 -19.00 11.30
N LEU A 68 -5.89 -19.16 12.49
CA LEU A 68 -6.20 -20.28 13.40
C LEU A 68 -7.43 -20.02 14.29
N ASN A 69 -7.69 -18.76 14.66
CA ASN A 69 -8.64 -18.43 15.74
C ASN A 69 -9.82 -17.54 15.30
N GLY A 70 -9.76 -16.96 14.10
CA GLY A 70 -10.71 -15.95 13.63
C GLY A 70 -11.77 -16.48 12.67
N LYS A 71 -12.78 -15.64 12.38
CA LYS A 71 -13.89 -15.98 11.47
C LYS A 71 -13.46 -15.95 10.00
N PHE A 72 -12.85 -14.84 9.57
CA PHE A 72 -12.36 -14.66 8.20
C PHE A 72 -11.24 -13.63 8.14
N THR A 73 -10.12 -13.97 7.48
CA THR A 73 -8.92 -13.11 7.41
C THR A 73 -8.74 -12.51 6.02
N SER A 74 -8.86 -11.18 5.90
CA SER A 74 -8.51 -10.44 4.68
C SER A 74 -7.05 -9.96 4.78
N ILE A 75 -6.14 -10.61 4.05
CA ILE A 75 -4.69 -10.38 4.15
C ILE A 75 -4.26 -9.34 3.10
N ALA A 76 -4.13 -8.08 3.52
CA ALA A 76 -3.88 -6.97 2.59
C ALA A 76 -2.39 -6.60 2.53
N THR A 77 -1.68 -7.17 1.55
CA THR A 77 -0.25 -6.93 1.34
C THR A 77 0.17 -7.12 -0.12
N HIS A 78 1.20 -6.40 -0.54
CA HIS A 78 1.89 -6.63 -1.82
C HIS A 78 3.24 -7.35 -1.67
N ASP A 79 3.64 -7.72 -0.46
CA ASP A 79 4.95 -8.34 -0.19
C ASP A 79 4.91 -9.84 -0.56
N HIS A 80 5.74 -10.28 -1.50
CA HIS A 80 5.74 -11.69 -1.93
C HIS A 80 6.22 -12.63 -0.82
N ARG A 81 7.06 -12.15 0.09
CA ARG A 81 7.62 -12.97 1.17
C ARG A 81 6.52 -13.35 2.15
N ILE A 82 5.71 -12.36 2.55
CA ILE A 82 4.55 -12.59 3.41
C ILE A 82 3.51 -13.47 2.70
N ILE A 83 3.25 -13.24 1.41
CA ILE A 83 2.29 -14.06 0.66
C ILE A 83 2.74 -15.53 0.59
N ASN A 84 4.01 -15.78 0.29
CA ASN A 84 4.55 -17.14 0.25
C ASN A 84 4.50 -17.81 1.63
N HIS A 85 4.87 -17.07 2.68
CA HIS A 85 4.75 -17.53 4.07
C HIS A 85 3.31 -17.95 4.40
N VAL A 86 2.33 -17.11 4.08
CA VAL A 86 0.91 -17.43 4.30
C VAL A 86 0.49 -18.68 3.54
N LYS A 87 0.90 -18.82 2.27
CA LYS A 87 0.59 -20.01 1.45
C LYS A 87 1.15 -21.29 2.08
N GLU A 88 2.35 -21.24 2.65
CA GLU A 88 2.94 -22.37 3.38
C GLU A 88 2.18 -22.65 4.67
N PHE A 89 1.90 -21.61 5.45
CA PHE A 89 1.19 -21.72 6.72
C PHE A 89 -0.22 -22.32 6.57
N VAL A 90 -1.01 -21.84 5.60
CA VAL A 90 -2.37 -22.37 5.35
C VAL A 90 -2.33 -23.83 4.89
N LYS A 91 -1.33 -24.21 4.09
CA LYS A 91 -1.14 -25.60 3.66
C LYS A 91 -0.77 -26.49 4.84
N LEU A 92 0.17 -26.08 5.69
CA LEU A 92 0.62 -26.86 6.85
C LEU A 92 -0.48 -27.07 7.88
N ASN A 93 -1.35 -26.07 8.08
CA ASN A 93 -2.43 -26.12 9.06
C ASN A 93 -3.78 -26.57 8.47
N ASN A 94 -3.81 -27.03 7.20
CA ASN A 94 -5.02 -27.43 6.49
C ASN A 94 -6.16 -26.38 6.54
N ILE A 95 -5.81 -25.10 6.44
CA ILE A 95 -6.79 -24.00 6.49
C ILE A 95 -7.50 -23.90 5.13
N PRO A 96 -8.83 -24.01 5.08
CA PRO A 96 -9.60 -23.88 3.84
C PRO A 96 -9.46 -22.48 3.21
N ASN A 97 -9.42 -22.43 1.87
CA ASN A 97 -9.31 -21.17 1.13
C ASN A 97 -10.52 -20.24 1.33
N ASP A 98 -11.68 -20.74 1.79
CA ASP A 98 -12.88 -19.94 2.08
C ASP A 98 -12.82 -19.22 3.45
N LYS A 99 -11.75 -19.41 4.23
CA LYS A 99 -11.52 -18.71 5.52
C LYS A 99 -10.67 -17.45 5.39
N PHE A 100 -10.09 -17.20 4.21
CA PHE A 100 -9.25 -16.04 4.01
C PHE A 100 -9.25 -15.59 2.56
N GLU A 101 -8.68 -14.42 2.32
CA GLU A 101 -8.39 -13.95 0.97
C GLU A 101 -7.13 -13.09 0.99
N PHE A 102 -6.51 -12.94 -0.17
CA PHE A 102 -5.51 -11.91 -0.39
C PHE A 102 -6.16 -10.62 -0.90
N GLN A 103 -5.59 -9.49 -0.50
CA GLN A 103 -6.02 -8.20 -0.99
C GLN A 103 -4.87 -7.32 -1.46
N MET A 104 -5.09 -6.59 -2.54
CA MET A 104 -4.15 -5.60 -3.05
C MET A 104 -4.85 -4.35 -3.57
N LEU A 105 -4.12 -3.24 -3.57
CA LEU A 105 -4.55 -2.00 -4.21
C LEU A 105 -4.62 -2.16 -5.74
N TYR A 106 -5.63 -1.55 -6.34
CA TYR A 106 -5.77 -1.45 -7.79
C TYR A 106 -4.53 -0.82 -8.44
N GLY A 107 -4.10 -1.38 -9.58
CA GLY A 107 -2.93 -0.92 -10.32
C GLY A 107 -1.57 -1.45 -9.81
N PHE A 108 -1.55 -2.19 -8.69
CA PHE A 108 -0.31 -2.69 -8.10
C PHE A 108 -0.16 -4.20 -8.24
N ARG A 109 0.98 -4.68 -8.76
CA ARG A 109 1.35 -6.11 -8.80
C ARG A 109 0.31 -6.98 -9.53
N LYS A 110 -0.30 -6.48 -10.60
CA LYS A 110 -1.40 -7.14 -11.35
C LYS A 110 -1.11 -8.61 -11.68
N GLU A 111 0.10 -8.94 -12.11
CA GLU A 111 0.50 -10.32 -12.42
C GLU A 111 0.38 -11.25 -11.21
N LEU A 112 0.76 -10.77 -10.03
CA LEU A 112 0.65 -11.54 -8.79
C LEU A 112 -0.82 -11.71 -8.37
N GLN A 113 -1.67 -10.71 -8.59
CA GLN A 113 -3.12 -10.82 -8.35
C GLN A 113 -3.71 -11.96 -9.19
N LEU A 114 -3.44 -11.94 -10.50
CA LEU A 114 -3.91 -12.96 -11.43
C LEU A 114 -3.33 -14.34 -11.10
N LYS A 115 -2.06 -14.42 -10.69
CA LYS A 115 -1.43 -15.67 -10.28
C LYS A 115 -2.13 -16.28 -9.06
N LEU A 116 -2.38 -15.49 -8.01
CA LEU A 116 -3.05 -15.98 -6.80
C LEU A 116 -4.47 -16.47 -7.09
N ALA A 117 -5.21 -15.75 -7.93
CA ALA A 117 -6.55 -16.18 -8.35
C ALA A 117 -6.50 -17.51 -9.14
N LYS A 118 -5.53 -17.67 -10.06
CA LYS A 118 -5.33 -18.92 -10.81
C LYS A 118 -4.89 -20.10 -9.93
N GLU A 119 -4.20 -19.83 -8.83
CA GLU A 119 -3.84 -20.82 -7.81
C GLU A 119 -5.03 -21.24 -6.93
N GLY A 120 -6.22 -20.63 -7.11
CA GLY A 120 -7.43 -20.97 -6.37
C GLY A 120 -7.60 -20.24 -5.05
N PHE A 121 -6.80 -19.20 -4.77
CA PHE A 121 -7.00 -18.34 -3.61
C PHE A 121 -8.09 -17.30 -3.86
N ASN A 122 -8.92 -17.05 -2.85
CA ASN A 122 -9.82 -15.90 -2.87
C ASN A 122 -9.00 -14.61 -2.92
N PHE A 123 -9.46 -13.67 -3.76
CA PHE A 123 -8.74 -12.43 -4.00
C PHE A 123 -9.70 -11.25 -4.12
N CYS A 124 -9.37 -10.13 -3.46
CA CYS A 124 -10.14 -8.90 -3.55
C CYS A 124 -9.23 -7.68 -3.85
N THR A 125 -9.57 -6.91 -4.87
CA THR A 125 -8.84 -5.70 -5.24
C THR A 125 -9.50 -4.47 -4.63
N TYR A 126 -8.72 -3.65 -3.93
CA TYR A 126 -9.19 -2.35 -3.42
C TYR A 126 -9.18 -1.32 -4.56
N VAL A 127 -10.37 -0.94 -5.04
CA VAL A 127 -10.58 -0.03 -6.17
C VAL A 127 -11.11 1.31 -5.66
N PRO A 128 -10.26 2.34 -5.48
CA PRO A 128 -10.72 3.70 -5.20
C PRO A 128 -11.32 4.33 -6.48
N PHE A 129 -12.37 5.13 -6.31
CA PHE A 129 -12.99 5.90 -7.40
C PHE A 129 -13.55 7.23 -6.85
N GLY A 130 -13.76 8.22 -7.73
CA GLY A 130 -14.30 9.54 -7.37
C GLY A 130 -13.41 10.70 -7.81
N ASN A 131 -13.92 11.92 -7.66
CA ASN A 131 -13.27 13.15 -8.14
C ASN A 131 -12.13 13.63 -7.24
N ASP A 132 -12.17 13.33 -5.93
CA ASP A 132 -11.12 13.70 -4.97
C ASP A 132 -10.03 12.61 -4.85
N TRP A 133 -9.35 12.36 -5.97
CA TRP A 133 -8.36 11.29 -6.09
C TRP A 133 -6.95 11.71 -5.64
N TYR A 134 -6.68 13.01 -5.56
CA TYR A 134 -5.31 13.54 -5.42
C TYR A 134 -4.62 13.06 -4.14
N GLY A 135 -5.27 13.19 -2.99
CA GLY A 135 -4.70 12.77 -1.70
C GLY A 135 -4.45 11.27 -1.61
N TYR A 136 -5.32 10.45 -2.21
CA TYR A 136 -5.08 9.00 -2.32
C TYR A 136 -3.86 8.71 -3.20
N PHE A 137 -3.79 9.34 -4.37
CA PHE A 137 -2.72 9.11 -5.34
C PHE A 137 -1.35 9.54 -4.80
N MET A 138 -1.26 10.70 -4.16
CA MET A 138 0.01 11.21 -3.61
C MET A 138 0.57 10.27 -2.52
N ARG A 139 -0.28 9.65 -1.70
CA ARG A 139 0.16 8.63 -0.73
C ARG A 139 0.76 7.40 -1.41
N ARG A 140 0.15 6.94 -2.52
CA ARG A 140 0.67 5.81 -3.30
C ARG A 140 2.02 6.10 -3.97
N LEU A 141 2.27 7.36 -4.33
CA LEU A 141 3.58 7.79 -4.82
C LEU A 141 4.61 7.78 -3.68
N ALA A 142 4.27 8.34 -2.52
CA ALA A 142 5.18 8.42 -1.38
C ALA A 142 5.60 7.04 -0.84
N GLU A 143 4.71 6.04 -0.90
CA GLU A 143 4.99 4.68 -0.44
C GLU A 143 6.01 3.91 -1.29
N ARG A 144 6.36 4.38 -2.50
CA ARG A 144 7.34 3.71 -3.37
C ARG A 144 8.24 4.72 -4.11
N PRO A 145 9.51 4.90 -3.71
CA PRO A 145 10.46 5.74 -4.45
C PRO A 145 10.63 5.32 -5.92
N GLN A 146 10.44 4.03 -6.23
CA GLN A 146 10.48 3.51 -7.60
C GLN A 146 9.36 4.06 -8.50
N ASN A 147 8.22 4.49 -7.93
CA ASN A 147 7.14 5.13 -8.69
C ASN A 147 7.46 6.59 -9.06
N LEU A 148 8.40 7.23 -8.36
CA LEU A 148 8.87 8.58 -8.71
C LEU A 148 9.56 8.57 -10.08
N ASN A 149 10.24 7.47 -10.44
CA ASN A 149 10.81 7.29 -11.78
C ASN A 149 9.74 7.22 -12.88
N LEU A 150 8.53 6.74 -12.59
CA LEU A 150 7.41 6.72 -13.54
C LEU A 150 6.84 8.12 -13.74
N VAL A 151 6.65 8.87 -12.65
CA VAL A 151 6.23 10.28 -12.71
C VAL A 151 7.28 11.11 -13.44
N ALA A 152 8.56 10.93 -13.11
CA ALA A 152 9.67 11.56 -13.83
C ALA A 152 9.64 11.23 -15.32
N LYS A 153 9.48 9.96 -15.71
CA LYS A 153 9.39 9.57 -17.13
C LYS A 153 8.19 10.18 -17.87
N GLN A 154 7.05 10.39 -17.21
CA GLN A 154 5.90 11.06 -17.81
C GLN A 154 6.11 12.57 -17.95
N VAL A 155 6.76 13.20 -16.95
CA VAL A 155 7.10 14.63 -16.99
C VAL A 155 8.20 14.89 -18.03
N PHE A 156 9.22 14.03 -18.11
CA PHE A 156 10.34 14.09 -19.06
C PHE A 156 10.03 13.32 -20.36
N ASN A 157 8.95 13.69 -21.06
CA ASN A 157 8.72 13.24 -22.44
C ASN A 157 9.49 14.14 -23.44
N LYS A 158 9.76 13.65 -24.66
CA LYS A 158 10.52 14.36 -25.71
C LYS A 158 10.01 15.79 -25.95
N LYS A 159 8.69 16.01 -25.83
CA LYS A 159 8.06 17.34 -25.92
C LYS A 159 8.45 18.26 -24.76
N THR A 160 8.40 17.80 -23.51
CA THR A 160 8.74 18.59 -22.32
C THR A 160 10.24 18.89 -22.28
N ASN A 161 11.08 17.94 -22.67
CA ASN A 161 12.54 18.14 -22.74
C ASN A 161 12.93 19.19 -23.78
N THR A 162 12.24 19.22 -24.94
CA THR A 162 12.44 20.28 -25.94
C THR A 162 12.02 21.65 -25.39
N ILE A 163 10.87 21.75 -24.71
CA ILE A 163 10.39 23.02 -24.13
C ILE A 163 11.34 23.53 -23.03
N LEU A 164 11.80 22.65 -22.13
CA LEU A 164 12.78 22.97 -21.10
C LEU A 164 14.13 23.42 -21.70
N GLY A 165 14.59 22.74 -22.75
CA GLY A 165 15.81 23.11 -23.48
C GLY A 165 15.72 24.47 -24.16
N VAL A 166 14.60 24.78 -24.80
CA VAL A 166 14.36 26.09 -25.42
C VAL A 166 14.26 27.20 -24.36
N ALA A 167 13.57 26.96 -23.24
CA ALA A 167 13.46 27.93 -22.15
C ALA A 167 14.82 28.21 -21.49
N ALA A 168 15.62 27.18 -21.23
CA ALA A 168 16.98 27.33 -20.70
C ALA A 168 17.90 28.06 -21.69
N GLY A 169 17.84 27.70 -22.99
CA GLY A 169 18.61 28.37 -24.03
C GLY A 169 18.26 29.86 -24.18
N ALA A 170 16.97 30.19 -24.18
CA ALA A 170 16.49 31.58 -24.21
C ALA A 170 16.92 32.37 -22.96
N PHE A 171 16.92 31.75 -21.78
CA PHE A 171 17.37 32.39 -20.54
C PHE A 171 18.89 32.69 -20.56
N ILE A 172 19.70 31.75 -21.07
CA ILE A 172 21.15 31.95 -21.23
C ILE A 172 21.44 33.03 -22.27
N LEU A 173 20.78 32.99 -23.44
CA LEU A 173 20.89 34.02 -24.48
C LEU A 173 20.46 35.40 -23.97
N GLY A 174 19.39 35.48 -23.17
CA GLY A 174 18.94 36.72 -22.53
C GLY A 174 19.95 37.28 -21.52
N ARG A 175 20.68 36.43 -20.81
CA ARG A 175 21.77 36.85 -19.91
C ARG A 175 23.02 37.31 -20.66
N VAL A 176 23.40 36.62 -21.74
CA VAL A 176 24.56 36.98 -22.56
C VAL A 176 24.34 38.30 -23.31
N THR A 177 23.13 38.52 -23.84
CA THR A 177 22.77 39.77 -24.52
C THR A 177 22.70 40.96 -23.55
N ARG A 178 22.20 40.77 -22.32
CA ARG A 178 22.30 41.80 -21.25
C ARG A 178 23.73 42.10 -20.81
N GLY A 179 24.61 41.09 -20.78
CA GLY A 179 26.02 41.27 -20.44
C GLY A 179 26.84 42.07 -21.45
N ASN A 180 26.49 41.99 -22.74
CA ASN A 180 27.18 42.72 -23.81
C ASN A 180 26.74 44.19 -23.97
N ASN A 181 25.54 44.57 -23.54
CA ASN A 181 25.10 45.97 -23.58
C ASN A 181 25.72 46.86 -22.49
N ASN A 182 26.30 46.28 -21.44
CA ASN A 182 27.02 47.03 -20.41
C ASN A 182 28.51 47.29 -20.73
N LYS A 183 29.01 46.87 -21.90
CA LYS A 183 30.39 47.13 -22.37
C LYS A 183 30.49 48.15 -23.52
N ARG A 184 29.40 48.84 -23.86
CA ARG A 184 29.34 49.86 -24.94
C ARG A 184 28.85 51.23 -24.46
N LYS A 185 29.10 51.59 -23.21
CA LYS A 185 29.01 52.98 -22.73
C LYS A 185 30.37 53.41 -22.21
#